data_AF-A0A0A2UU10-F1
#
_entry.id   AF-A0A0A2UU10-F1
#
_cell.length_a   1.000
_cell.length_b   1.000
_cell.length_c   1.000
_cell.angle_alpha   90.00
_cell.angle_beta   90.00
_cell.angle_gamma   90.00
#
_symmetry.space_group_name_H-M   'P 1'
#
loop_
_entity.id
_entity.type
_entity.pdbx_description
1 polymer ?
#
loop_
_entity_poly.entity_id
_entity_poly.type
_entity_poly.pdbx_seq_one_letter_code
_entity_poly.pdbx_strand_id
1 'polypeptide(L)'
;MKNLLRSTLSSLLIGLGFLTGIFAFAYKMLILSDIPVSFSNSEAFVAQVLFFTSTTFISFGILAVKSDLGRVIAAGFIMLALLFNLPVFHTPLFDHMASVAFLQITPILHLSFLTLLSLYLLIRNWKQPLYSYN
;
A
#
# COMPACT_ATOMS: atom_id res chain seq x y z
N MET A 1 4.14 28.73 6.98
CA MET A 1 4.07 28.30 5.57
C MET A 1 4.72 26.94 5.28
N LYS A 2 6.01 26.71 5.60
CA LYS A 2 6.71 25.45 5.27
C LYS A 2 6.04 24.17 5.82
N ASN A 3 5.48 24.23 7.03
CA ASN A 3 4.78 23.09 7.64
C ASN A 3 3.44 22.76 6.97
N LEU A 4 2.70 23.79 6.52
CA LEU A 4 1.44 23.62 5.80
C LEU A 4 1.68 22.97 4.43
N LEU A 5 2.64 23.49 3.65
CA LEU A 5 3.00 22.95 2.34
C LEU A 5 3.39 21.46 2.43
N ARG A 6 4.22 21.11 3.43
CA ARG A 6 4.63 19.72 3.64
C ARG A 6 3.46 18.82 4.03
N SER A 7 2.55 19.31 4.87
CA SER A 7 1.35 18.55 5.25
C SER A 7 0.45 18.32 4.04
N THR A 8 0.18 19.36 3.25
CA THR A 8 -0.62 19.25 2.03
C THR A 8 0.01 18.29 1.03
N LEU A 9 1.32 18.39 0.80
CA LEU A 9 2.04 17.48 -0.09
C LEU A 9 2.00 16.03 0.40
N SER A 10 2.18 15.81 1.70
CA SER A 10 2.05 14.47 2.31
C SER A 10 0.66 13.89 2.09
N SER A 11 -0.39 14.65 2.36
CA SER A 11 -1.78 14.23 2.14
C SER A 11 -2.07 13.95 0.65
N LEU A 12 -1.54 14.77 -0.26
CA LEU A 12 -1.68 14.56 -1.70
C LEU A 12 -0.99 13.27 -2.16
N LEU A 13 0.24 13.02 -1.70
CA LEU A 13 0.98 11.80 -2.04
C LEU A 13 0.26 10.56 -1.49
N ILE A 14 -0.19 10.59 -0.25
CA ILE A 14 -0.96 9.49 0.34
C ILE A 14 -2.26 9.27 -0.44
N GLY A 15 -3.01 10.35 -0.76
CA GLY A 15 -4.26 10.27 -1.51
C GLY A 15 -4.09 9.70 -2.92
N LEU A 16 -3.10 10.20 -3.67
CA LEU A 16 -2.75 9.67 -5.00
C LEU A 16 -2.31 8.21 -4.93
N GLY A 17 -1.53 7.86 -3.91
CA GLY A 17 -1.13 6.50 -3.63
C GLY A 17 -2.32 5.57 -3.41
N PHE A 18 -3.29 5.98 -2.58
CA PHE A 18 -4.52 5.22 -2.36
C PHE A 18 -5.38 5.09 -3.63
N LEU A 19 -5.58 6.17 -4.38
CA LEU A 19 -6.34 6.14 -5.63
C LEU A 19 -5.70 5.17 -6.64
N THR A 20 -4.37 5.25 -6.80
CA THR A 20 -3.62 4.34 -7.67
C THR A 20 -3.71 2.90 -7.16
N GLY A 21 -3.68 2.68 -5.85
CA GLY A 21 -3.80 1.35 -5.24
C GLY A 21 -5.19 0.73 -5.43
N ILE A 22 -6.26 1.51 -5.31
CA ILE A 22 -7.63 1.08 -5.59
C ILE A 22 -7.76 0.71 -7.08
N PHE A 23 -7.22 1.54 -7.98
CA PHE A 23 -7.21 1.25 -9.40
C PHE A 23 -6.42 -0.04 -9.72
N ALA A 24 -5.22 -0.20 -9.14
CA ALA A 24 -4.41 -1.40 -9.29
C ALA A 24 -5.15 -2.66 -8.80
N PHE A 25 -5.87 -2.54 -7.68
CA PHE A 25 -6.66 -3.64 -7.13
C PHE A 25 -7.86 -3.99 -8.01
N ALA A 26 -8.59 -3.00 -8.53
CA ALA A 26 -9.69 -3.22 -9.46
C ALA A 26 -9.19 -3.87 -10.76
N TYR A 27 -8.07 -3.39 -11.31
CA TYR A 27 -7.42 -3.96 -12.48
C TYR A 27 -6.99 -5.41 -12.24
N LYS A 28 -6.39 -5.71 -11.08
CA LYS A 28 -6.08 -7.08 -10.65
C LYS A 28 -7.33 -7.97 -10.66
N MET A 29 -8.44 -7.51 -10.08
CA MET A 29 -9.67 -8.29 -10.01
C MET A 29 -10.28 -8.55 -11.38
N LEU A 30 -10.19 -7.57 -12.30
CA LEU A 30 -10.61 -7.73 -13.69
C LEU A 30 -9.75 -8.77 -14.41
N ILE A 31 -8.43 -8.72 -14.25
CA ILE A 31 -7.55 -9.75 -14.84
C ILE A 31 -7.87 -11.14 -14.27
N LEU A 32 -8.09 -11.23 -12.95
CA LEU A 32 -8.40 -12.51 -12.30
C LEU A 32 -9.75 -13.09 -12.74
N SER A 33 -10.74 -12.26 -13.10
CA SER A 33 -12.02 -12.76 -13.63
C SER A 33 -11.92 -13.35 -15.03
N ASP A 34 -10.87 -12.97 -15.79
CA ASP A 34 -10.66 -13.40 -17.16
C ASP A 34 -9.81 -14.70 -17.26
N ILE A 35 -9.32 -15.22 -16.14
CA ILE A 35 -8.57 -16.49 -16.09
C ILE A 35 -9.53 -17.68 -16.18
N PRO A 36 -9.26 -18.71 -17.01
CA PRO A 36 -8.03 -18.93 -17.81
C PRO A 36 -8.11 -18.47 -19.27
N VAL A 37 -9.13 -17.70 -19.65
CA VAL A 37 -9.51 -17.51 -21.07
C VAL A 37 -8.56 -16.58 -21.83
N SER A 38 -8.13 -15.46 -21.25
CA SER A 38 -7.37 -14.43 -21.99
C SER A 38 -6.16 -13.83 -21.26
N PHE A 39 -5.72 -14.45 -20.17
CA PHE A 39 -4.66 -13.90 -19.33
C PHE A 39 -3.29 -13.82 -20.04
N SER A 40 -2.66 -12.64 -19.96
CA SER A 40 -1.29 -12.40 -20.44
C SER A 40 -0.33 -12.00 -19.31
N ASN A 41 0.93 -12.41 -19.44
CA ASN A 41 2.00 -12.00 -18.51
C ASN A 41 2.22 -10.49 -18.51
N SER A 42 1.93 -9.80 -19.62
CA SER A 42 1.99 -8.34 -19.71
C SER A 42 1.00 -7.64 -18.79
N GLU A 43 -0.23 -8.17 -18.66
CA GLU A 43 -1.24 -7.58 -17.79
C GLU A 43 -0.85 -7.71 -16.31
N ALA A 44 -0.31 -8.86 -15.93
CA ALA A 44 0.24 -9.06 -14.59
C ALA A 44 1.39 -8.07 -14.29
N PHE A 45 2.27 -7.83 -15.26
CA PHE A 45 3.35 -6.85 -15.12
C PHE A 45 2.81 -5.41 -14.97
N VAL A 46 1.79 -5.03 -15.73
CA VAL A 46 1.15 -3.71 -15.57
C VAL A 46 0.56 -3.55 -14.17
N ALA A 47 -0.13 -4.58 -13.65
CA ALA A 47 -0.66 -4.55 -12.28
C ALA A 47 0.45 -4.37 -11.23
N GLN A 48 1.59 -5.05 -11.39
CA GLN A 48 2.77 -4.88 -10.51
C GLN A 48 3.27 -3.44 -10.50
N VAL A 49 3.42 -2.83 -11.68
CA VAL A 49 3.87 -1.44 -11.81
C VAL A 49 2.90 -0.47 -11.11
N LEU A 50 1.60 -0.71 -11.23
CA LEU A 50 0.59 0.10 -10.54
C LEU A 50 0.67 -0.03 -9.00
N PHE A 51 0.82 -1.25 -8.48
CA PHE A 51 1.03 -1.47 -7.04
C PHE A 51 2.33 -0.85 -6.53
N PHE A 52 3.40 -0.94 -7.31
CA PHE A 52 4.69 -0.32 -6.98
C PHE A 52 4.60 1.21 -6.96
N THR A 53 3.91 1.80 -7.93
CA THR A 53 3.68 3.25 -8.01
C THR A 53 2.85 3.74 -6.82
N SER A 54 1.75 3.02 -6.51
CA SER A 54 0.92 3.28 -5.33
C SER A 54 1.75 3.24 -4.05
N THR A 55 2.52 2.17 -3.87
CA THR A 55 3.38 1.96 -2.69
C THR A 55 4.38 3.10 -2.53
N THR A 56 5.03 3.49 -3.61
CA THR A 56 6.02 4.58 -3.63
C THR A 56 5.41 5.89 -3.15
N PHE A 57 4.24 6.27 -3.69
CA PHE A 57 3.54 7.48 -3.26
C PHE A 57 3.13 7.43 -1.80
N ILE A 58 2.58 6.31 -1.34
CA ILE A 58 2.20 6.14 0.07
C ILE A 58 3.43 6.22 0.97
N SER A 59 4.54 5.55 0.63
CA SER A 59 5.79 5.59 1.41
C SER A 59 6.34 7.01 1.54
N PHE A 60 6.45 7.76 0.45
CA PHE A 60 6.91 9.16 0.50
C PHE A 60 5.94 10.04 1.28
N GLY A 61 4.64 9.81 1.10
CA GLY A 61 3.58 10.47 1.85
C GLY A 61 3.73 10.27 3.35
N ILE A 62 3.87 9.03 3.82
CA ILE A 62 4.02 8.67 5.24
C ILE A 62 5.31 9.24 5.83
N LEU A 63 6.44 9.16 5.11
CA LEU A 63 7.71 9.74 5.54
C LEU A 63 7.62 11.27 5.73
N ALA A 64 6.72 11.93 5.00
CA ALA A 64 6.47 13.36 5.14
C ALA A 64 5.57 13.71 6.33
N VAL A 65 4.78 12.76 6.87
CA VAL A 65 3.88 12.98 8.02
C VAL A 65 4.68 13.22 9.31
N LYS A 66 4.38 14.32 9.99
CA LYS A 66 4.96 14.67 11.29
C LYS A 66 4.06 14.41 12.48
N SER A 67 2.75 14.45 12.30
CA SER A 67 1.80 14.24 13.41
C SER A 67 1.71 12.76 13.76
N ASP A 68 1.79 12.45 15.05
CA ASP A 68 1.67 11.06 15.51
C ASP A 68 0.26 10.52 15.25
N LEU A 69 -0.78 11.34 15.44
CA LEU A 69 -2.14 10.99 15.06
C LEU A 69 -2.25 10.63 13.57
N GLY A 70 -1.62 11.40 12.68
CA GLY A 70 -1.64 11.13 11.24
C GLY A 70 -0.94 9.82 10.87
N ARG A 71 0.18 9.51 11.55
CA ARG A 71 0.90 8.24 11.36
C ARG A 71 0.10 7.05 11.84
N VAL A 72 -0.55 7.16 13.01
CA VAL A 72 -1.43 6.11 13.55
C VAL A 72 -2.61 5.86 12.62
N ILE A 73 -3.26 6.92 12.13
CA ILE A 73 -4.37 6.80 11.17
C ILE A 73 -3.90 6.09 9.89
N ALA A 74 -2.78 6.54 9.30
CA ALA A 74 -2.24 5.93 8.09
C ALA A 74 -1.89 4.44 8.30
N ALA A 75 -1.24 4.11 9.42
CA ALA A 75 -0.91 2.74 9.78
C ALA A 75 -2.17 1.88 9.94
N GLY A 76 -3.22 2.41 10.59
CA GLY A 76 -4.49 1.73 10.76
C GLY A 76 -5.17 1.40 9.44
N PHE A 77 -5.24 2.36 8.49
CA PHE A 77 -5.81 2.12 7.17
C PHE A 77 -5.02 1.09 6.36
N ILE A 78 -3.69 1.15 6.39
CA ILE A 78 -2.83 0.20 5.68
C ILE A 78 -2.97 -1.20 6.26
N MET A 79 -3.03 -1.31 7.59
CA MET A 79 -3.22 -2.59 8.26
C MET A 79 -4.60 -3.18 7.98
N LEU A 80 -5.66 -2.36 7.95
CA LEU A 80 -6.99 -2.80 7.54
C LEU A 80 -6.99 -3.31 6.09
N ALA A 81 -6.34 -2.59 5.17
CA ALA A 81 -6.20 -3.01 3.78
C ALA A 81 -5.43 -4.33 3.66
N LEU A 82 -4.37 -4.53 4.46
CA LEU A 82 -3.62 -5.78 4.51
C LEU A 82 -4.52 -6.94 4.95
N LEU A 83 -5.24 -6.78 6.07
CA LEU A 83 -6.16 -7.79 6.60
C LEU A 83 -7.24 -8.17 5.58
N PHE A 84 -7.75 -7.19 4.83
CA PHE A 84 -8.72 -7.43 3.77
C PHE A 84 -8.17 -8.31 2.62
N ASN A 85 -6.85 -8.28 2.39
CA ASN A 85 -6.22 -9.05 1.32
C ASN A 85 -5.75 -10.46 1.76
N LEU A 86 -5.60 -10.72 3.07
CA LEU A 86 -5.15 -12.02 3.59
C LEU A 86 -5.98 -13.24 3.14
N PRO A 87 -7.30 -13.16 2.90
CA PRO A 87 -8.08 -14.31 2.42
C PRO A 87 -7.59 -14.91 1.10
N VAL A 88 -6.73 -14.22 0.33
CA VAL A 88 -6.12 -14.79 -0.90
C VAL A 88 -5.30 -16.04 -0.61
N PHE A 89 -4.79 -16.22 0.61
CA PHE A 89 -4.07 -17.44 0.99
C PHE A 89 -5.00 -18.64 1.21
N HIS A 90 -6.31 -18.43 1.32
CA HIS A 90 -7.30 -19.50 1.37
C HIS A 90 -7.84 -19.89 -0.02
N THR A 91 -7.52 -19.11 -1.07
CA THR A 91 -7.86 -19.48 -2.44
C THR A 91 -6.76 -20.36 -3.03
N PRO A 92 -7.12 -21.44 -3.77
CA PRO A 92 -6.10 -22.22 -4.46
C PRO A 92 -5.32 -21.30 -5.38
N LEU A 93 -4.01 -21.22 -5.16
CA LEU A 93 -3.12 -20.58 -6.10
C LEU A 93 -3.23 -21.39 -7.40
N PHE A 94 -3.41 -20.71 -8.53
CA PHE A 94 -3.40 -21.39 -9.82
C PHE A 94 -1.98 -21.89 -10.07
N ASP A 95 -1.68 -23.11 -9.60
CA ASP A 95 -0.36 -23.75 -9.60
C ASP A 95 0.23 -23.91 -11.01
N HIS A 96 -0.60 -23.72 -12.05
CA HIS A 96 -0.20 -23.86 -13.44
C HIS A 96 0.41 -22.58 -14.04
N MET A 97 0.30 -21.42 -13.39
CA MET A 97 0.84 -20.15 -13.90
C MET A 97 1.43 -19.27 -12.78
N ALA A 98 2.76 -19.24 -12.69
CA ALA A 98 3.50 -18.47 -11.68
C ALA A 98 3.10 -16.97 -11.65
N SER A 99 2.83 -16.38 -12.81
CA SER A 99 2.42 -14.96 -12.92
C SER A 99 1.07 -14.67 -12.26
N VAL A 100 0.15 -15.64 -12.22
CA VAL A 100 -1.13 -15.53 -11.52
C VAL A 100 -0.92 -15.58 -10.00
N ALA A 101 -0.08 -16.51 -9.53
CA ALA A 101 0.29 -16.59 -8.13
C ALA A 101 0.96 -15.27 -7.65
N PHE A 102 1.90 -14.73 -8.44
CA PHE A 102 2.50 -13.42 -8.17
C PHE A 102 1.45 -12.31 -8.13
N LEU A 103 0.56 -12.26 -9.12
CA LEU A 103 -0.51 -11.26 -9.17
C LEU A 103 -1.41 -11.30 -7.93
N GLN A 104 -1.73 -12.50 -7.43
CA GLN A 104 -2.54 -12.70 -6.23
C GLN A 104 -1.85 -12.22 -4.95
N ILE A 105 -0.56 -12.52 -4.76
CA ILE A 105 0.20 -12.16 -3.54
C ILE A 105 0.72 -10.71 -3.56
N THR A 106 0.77 -10.06 -4.72
CA THR A 106 1.32 -8.70 -4.89
C THR A 106 0.76 -7.68 -3.90
N PRO A 107 -0.58 -7.53 -3.74
CA PRO A 107 -1.12 -6.56 -2.81
C PRO A 107 -0.65 -6.81 -1.38
N ILE A 108 -0.50 -8.07 -0.98
CA ILE A 108 -0.05 -8.46 0.35
C ILE A 108 1.40 -8.05 0.56
N LEU A 109 2.28 -8.30 -0.40
CA LEU A 109 3.69 -7.90 -0.29
C LEU A 109 3.83 -6.38 -0.12
N HIS A 110 3.13 -5.61 -0.95
CA HIS A 110 3.15 -4.16 -0.91
C HIS A 110 2.54 -3.59 0.39
N LEU A 111 1.39 -4.11 0.82
CA LEU A 111 0.75 -3.70 2.06
C LEU A 111 1.55 -4.13 3.30
N SER A 112 2.21 -5.28 3.26
CA SER A 112 3.09 -5.74 4.34
C SER A 112 4.30 -4.81 4.47
N PHE A 113 4.93 -4.44 3.35
CA PHE A 113 6.01 -3.45 3.35
C PHE A 113 5.55 -2.11 3.95
N LEU A 114 4.41 -1.58 3.49
CA LEU A 114 3.85 -0.33 4.01
C LEU A 114 3.50 -0.41 5.50
N THR A 115 3.01 -1.56 5.96
CA THR A 115 2.74 -1.82 7.38
C THR A 115 4.03 -1.77 8.19
N LEU A 116 5.07 -2.49 7.75
CA LEU A 116 6.39 -2.50 8.40
C LEU A 116 7.01 -1.10 8.45
N LEU A 117 6.95 -0.36 7.34
CA LEU A 117 7.42 1.04 7.28
C LEU A 117 6.66 1.92 8.29
N SER A 118 5.34 1.80 8.35
CA SER A 118 4.50 2.58 9.25
C SER A 118 4.81 2.27 10.72
N LEU A 119 4.93 0.98 11.06
CA LEU A 119 5.31 0.53 12.40
C LEU A 119 6.71 0.99 12.79
N TYR A 120 7.68 0.86 11.89
CA TYR A 120 9.05 1.35 12.10
C TYR A 120 9.06 2.85 12.44
N LEU A 121 8.31 3.66 11.69
CA LEU A 121 8.24 5.10 11.92
C LEU A 121 7.51 5.44 13.22
N LEU A 122 6.48 4.69 13.61
CA LEU A 122 5.82 4.86 14.91
C LEU A 122 6.78 4.55 16.06
N ILE A 123 7.44 3.37 16.02
CA ILE A 123 8.38 2.94 17.07
C ILE A 123 9.57 3.90 17.19
N ARG A 124 10.13 4.33 16.06
CA ARG A 124 11.26 5.27 16.05
C ARG A 124 10.92 6.60 16.72
N ASN A 125 9.72 7.12 16.50
CA ASN A 125 9.30 8.43 17.00
C ASN A 125 8.64 8.37 18.38
N TRP A 126 8.26 7.18 18.86
CA TRP A 126 7.69 6.95 20.20
C TRP A 126 8.60 7.45 21.33
N LYS A 127 9.92 7.41 21.15
CA LYS A 127 10.89 7.80 22.18
C LYS A 127 11.15 9.32 22.28
N GLN A 128 10.49 10.16 21.49
CA GLN A 128 10.58 11.62 21.67
C GLN A 128 9.60 12.03 22.78
N PRO A 129 10.07 12.47 23.95
CA PRO A 129 9.20 12.72 25.09
C PRO A 129 8.21 13.85 24.78
N LEU A 130 6.98 13.67 25.27
CA LEU A 130 5.83 14.59 25.29
C LEU A 130 6.08 15.96 25.97
N TYR A 131 7.34 16.32 26.22
CA TYR A 131 7.76 17.59 26.81
C TYR A 131 8.59 18.39 25.81
N SER A 132 7.93 18.95 24.80
CA SER A 132 8.38 20.22 24.23
C SER A 132 7.19 21.18 24.15
N TYR A 133 6.71 21.58 25.33
CA TYR A 133 6.19 22.93 25.47
C TYR A 133 7.39 23.86 25.48
N ASN A 134 7.57 24.62 24.40
CA ASN A 134 8.21 25.93 24.34
C ASN A 134 7.82 26.59 23.03
#